data_AF-A0A0J1FJX6-F1
#
_entry.id   AF-A0A0J1FJX6-F1
#
_cell.length_a   1.000
_cell.length_b   1.000
_cell.length_c   1.000
_cell.angle_alpha   90.00
_cell.angle_beta   90.00
_cell.angle_gamma   90.00
#
_symmetry.space_group_name_H-M   'P 1'
#
loop_
_entity.id
_entity.type
_entity.pdbx_description
1 polymer ?
#
loop_
_entity_poly.entity_id
_entity_poly.type
_entity_poly.pdbx_seq_one_letter_code
_entity_poly.pdbx_strand_id
1 'polypeptide(L)'
;MKTLDKQASLEDIIITSLQSLKEIRQTLDQQDEEIKRLAAKIETGPVNYFMIAGYCSLCGLRVDVSEVYGIEQRVVWLIGNLEIPVGKFPDPDLGDLRTYRLDVLDEVFDSRM
;
A
#
# COMPACT_ATOMS: atom_id res chain seq x y z
N MET A 1 -58.91 -12.75 -27.94
CA MET A 1 -58.32 -13.31 -26.70
C MET A 1 -56.82 -13.68 -26.86
N LYS A 2 -56.01 -12.89 -27.58
CA LYS A 2 -54.57 -13.18 -27.80
C LYS A 2 -53.61 -12.04 -27.38
N THR A 3 -54.13 -10.88 -26.99
CA THR A 3 -53.33 -9.67 -26.70
C THR A 3 -52.99 -9.53 -25.21
N LEU A 4 -53.88 -9.96 -24.32
CA LEU A 4 -53.72 -9.87 -22.86
C LEU A 4 -52.59 -10.75 -22.32
N ASP A 5 -52.46 -11.97 -22.87
CA ASP A 5 -51.42 -12.95 -22.51
C ASP A 5 -50.00 -12.48 -22.89
N LYS A 6 -49.91 -11.70 -23.98
CA LYS A 6 -48.65 -11.15 -24.49
C LYS A 6 -48.18 -9.92 -23.70
N GLN A 7 -49.11 -9.16 -23.11
CA GLN A 7 -48.80 -8.01 -22.26
C GLN A 7 -48.29 -8.41 -20.88
N ALA A 8 -48.92 -9.42 -20.24
CA ALA A 8 -48.41 -9.99 -18.99
C ALA A 8 -46.98 -10.55 -19.16
N SER A 9 -46.74 -11.25 -20.27
CA SER A 9 -45.40 -11.75 -20.61
C SER A 9 -44.35 -10.64 -20.82
N LEU A 10 -44.73 -9.47 -21.35
CA LEU A 10 -43.83 -8.32 -21.52
C LEU A 10 -43.49 -7.65 -20.19
N GLU A 11 -44.47 -7.53 -19.30
CA GLU A 11 -44.27 -6.99 -17.95
C GLU A 11 -43.34 -7.90 -17.13
N ASP A 12 -43.54 -9.22 -17.20
CA ASP A 12 -42.68 -10.21 -16.54
C ASP A 12 -41.22 -10.15 -17.05
N ILE A 13 -41.03 -9.96 -18.37
CA ILE A 13 -39.71 -9.77 -18.97
C ILE A 13 -39.03 -8.49 -18.43
N ILE A 14 -39.79 -7.39 -18.29
CA ILE A 14 -39.26 -6.12 -17.76
C ILE A 14 -38.90 -6.27 -16.29
N ILE A 15 -39.75 -6.91 -15.48
CA ILE A 15 -39.50 -7.14 -14.06
C ILE A 15 -38.23 -7.98 -13.87
N THR A 16 -38.10 -9.06 -14.65
CA THR A 16 -36.92 -9.93 -14.62
C THR A 16 -35.65 -9.16 -15.02
N SER A 17 -35.73 -8.33 -16.06
CA SER A 17 -34.60 -7.52 -16.52
C SER A 17 -34.14 -6.51 -15.46
N LEU A 18 -35.09 -5.86 -14.76
CA LEU A 18 -34.78 -4.91 -13.68
C LEU A 18 -34.13 -5.60 -12.48
N GLN A 19 -34.55 -6.82 -12.15
CA GLN A 19 -33.92 -7.62 -11.10
C GLN A 19 -32.49 -7.99 -11.48
N SER A 20 -32.25 -8.46 -12.71
CA SER A 20 -30.91 -8.76 -13.20
C SER A 20 -30.00 -7.51 -13.21
N LEU A 21 -30.52 -6.34 -13.60
CA LEU A 21 -29.75 -5.09 -13.54
C LEU A 21 -29.36 -4.70 -12.10
N LYS A 22 -30.25 -4.94 -11.13
CA LYS A 22 -29.96 -4.71 -9.71
C LYS A 22 -28.86 -5.62 -9.20
N GLU A 23 -28.91 -6.90 -9.57
CA GLU A 23 -27.88 -7.89 -9.22
C GLU A 23 -26.54 -7.53 -9.84
N ILE A 24 -26.52 -7.17 -11.13
CA ILE A 24 -25.31 -6.70 -11.83
C ILE A 24 -24.70 -5.50 -11.10
N ARG A 25 -25.51 -4.52 -10.69
CA ARG A 25 -25.01 -3.36 -9.96
C ARG A 25 -24.37 -3.75 -8.63
N GLN A 26 -24.99 -4.66 -7.88
CA GLN A 26 -24.42 -5.14 -6.62
C GLN A 26 -23.11 -5.88 -6.82
N THR A 27 -22.99 -6.68 -7.88
CA THR A 27 -21.72 -7.33 -8.23
C THR A 27 -20.65 -6.32 -8.62
N LEU A 28 -21.00 -5.28 -9.38
CA LEU A 28 -20.06 -4.20 -9.73
C LEU A 28 -19.57 -3.45 -8.49
N ASP A 29 -20.46 -3.13 -7.55
CA ASP A 29 -20.09 -2.46 -6.29
C ASP A 29 -19.12 -3.33 -5.46
N GLN A 30 -19.35 -4.65 -5.41
CA GLN A 30 -18.45 -5.59 -4.73
C GLN A 30 -17.08 -5.70 -5.42
N GLN A 31 -17.07 -5.72 -6.75
CA GLN A 31 -15.83 -5.74 -7.53
C GLN A 31 -15.03 -4.44 -7.35
N ASP A 32 -15.69 -3.29 -7.27
CA ASP A 32 -15.04 -2.00 -7.02
C ASP A 32 -14.35 -1.97 -5.64
N GLU A 33 -15.00 -2.49 -4.61
CA GLU A 33 -14.41 -2.65 -3.28
C GLU A 33 -13.23 -3.62 -3.27
N GLU A 34 -13.30 -4.72 -4.02
CA GLU A 34 -12.18 -5.65 -4.16
C GLU A 34 -11.02 -5.03 -4.95
N ILE A 35 -11.30 -4.25 -5.99
CA ILE A 35 -10.31 -3.47 -6.74
C ILE A 35 -9.62 -2.44 -5.83
N LYS A 36 -10.37 -1.71 -4.98
CA LYS A 36 -9.80 -0.79 -3.99
C LYS A 36 -8.89 -1.50 -2.99
N ARG A 37 -9.31 -2.68 -2.49
CA ARG A 37 -8.47 -3.50 -1.59
C ARG A 37 -7.21 -4.00 -2.29
N LEU A 38 -7.31 -4.43 -3.55
CA LEU A 38 -6.18 -4.84 -4.35
C LEU A 38 -5.25 -3.67 -4.66
N ALA A 39 -5.78 -2.48 -4.96
CA ALA A 39 -5.00 -1.26 -5.16
C ALA A 39 -4.25 -0.88 -3.87
N ALA A 40 -4.89 -0.94 -2.70
CA ALA A 40 -4.23 -0.76 -1.40
C ALA A 40 -3.13 -1.83 -1.16
N LYS A 41 -3.37 -3.08 -1.57
CA LYS A 41 -2.38 -4.16 -1.55
C LYS A 41 -1.26 -4.00 -2.59
N ILE A 42 -1.45 -3.18 -3.63
CA ILE A 42 -0.43 -2.84 -4.64
C ILE A 42 0.37 -1.61 -4.21
N GLU A 43 -0.22 -0.63 -3.51
CA GLU A 43 0.50 0.44 -2.81
C GLU A 43 1.43 -0.12 -1.73
N THR A 44 1.10 -1.29 -1.16
CA THR A 44 2.08 -2.13 -0.46
C THR A 44 3.01 -2.88 -1.43
N GLY A 45 3.55 -2.16 -2.43
CA GLY A 45 4.56 -2.65 -3.37
C GLY A 45 5.87 -3.04 -2.67
N PRO A 46 6.92 -3.48 -3.37
CA PRO A 46 8.18 -3.89 -2.75
C PRO A 46 8.70 -2.73 -1.89
N VAL A 47 8.54 -2.88 -0.59
CA VAL A 47 9.00 -1.91 0.39
C VAL A 47 10.51 -1.91 0.28
N ASN A 48 11.07 -0.84 -0.29
CA ASN A 48 12.51 -0.76 -0.46
C ASN A 48 13.12 -0.48 0.92
N TYR A 49 13.89 -1.44 1.42
CA TYR A 49 14.61 -1.33 2.66
C TYR A 49 16.04 -0.89 2.36
N PHE A 50 16.49 0.19 3.00
CA PHE A 50 17.84 0.72 2.84
C PHE A 50 18.56 0.81 4.18
N MET A 51 19.86 0.63 4.15
CA MET A 51 20.72 1.09 5.24
C MET A 51 20.80 2.61 5.22
N ILE A 52 20.94 3.26 6.38
CA ILE A 52 21.07 4.73 6.47
C ILE A 52 22.22 5.24 5.57
N ALA A 53 23.38 4.58 5.61
CA ALA A 53 24.53 4.96 4.77
C ALA A 53 24.25 4.79 3.25
N GLY A 54 23.52 3.74 2.87
CA GLY A 54 23.11 3.51 1.48
C GLY A 54 22.11 4.56 1.01
N TYR A 55 21.16 4.94 1.87
CA TYR A 55 20.20 6.00 1.59
C TYR A 55 20.86 7.38 1.49
N CYS A 56 21.77 7.74 2.41
CA CYS A 56 22.56 8.97 2.28
C CYS A 56 23.33 9.03 0.95
N SER A 57 23.93 7.91 0.54
CA SER A 57 24.65 7.82 -0.73
C SER A 57 23.72 8.03 -1.93
N LEU A 58 22.49 7.48 -1.87
CA LEU A 58 21.44 7.68 -2.89
C LEU A 58 21.04 9.16 -3.00
N CYS A 59 20.90 9.84 -1.86
CA CYS A 59 20.51 11.25 -1.79
C CYS A 59 21.68 12.22 -2.03
N GLY A 60 22.90 11.72 -2.28
CA GLY A 60 24.09 12.56 -2.44
C GLY A 60 24.55 13.26 -1.15
N LEU A 61 24.10 12.78 0.01
CA LEU A 61 24.44 13.32 1.32
C LEU A 61 25.70 12.65 1.85
N ARG A 62 26.65 13.48 2.30
CA ARG A 62 27.78 13.02 3.10
C ARG A 62 27.44 13.23 4.56
N VAL A 63 27.46 12.16 5.33
CA VAL A 63 27.19 12.18 6.77
C VAL A 63 28.41 11.63 7.50
N ASP A 64 28.77 12.25 8.62
CA ASP A 64 29.74 11.68 9.53
C ASP A 64 29.12 10.64 10.49
N VAL A 65 29.95 9.97 11.27
CA VAL A 65 29.51 8.91 12.19
C VAL A 65 28.55 9.44 13.26
N SER A 66 28.76 10.66 13.75
CA SER A 66 27.91 11.28 14.77
C SER A 66 26.53 11.61 14.20
N GLU A 67 26.49 12.12 12.97
CA GLU A 67 25.25 12.39 12.25
C GLU A 67 24.45 11.13 11.97
N VAL A 68 25.12 10.05 11.54
CA VAL A 68 24.49 8.75 11.33
C VAL A 68 23.86 8.23 12.62
N TYR A 69 24.57 8.34 13.75
CA TYR A 69 24.02 7.93 15.05
C TYR A 69 22.78 8.73 15.43
N GLY A 70 22.80 10.06 15.22
CA GLY A 70 21.64 10.92 15.47
C GLY A 70 20.44 10.56 14.59
N ILE A 71 20.68 10.26 13.30
CA ILE A 71 19.64 9.77 12.39
C ILE A 71 19.09 8.43 12.88
N GLU A 72 19.96 7.49 13.27
CA GLU A 72 19.53 6.17 13.75
C GLU A 72 18.60 6.28 14.96
N GLN A 73 18.91 7.16 15.93
CA GLN A 73 18.03 7.37 17.09
C GLN A 73 16.63 7.89 16.68
N ARG A 74 16.57 8.80 15.69
CA ARG A 74 15.29 9.33 15.19
C ARG A 74 14.50 8.26 14.43
N VAL A 75 15.17 7.49 13.59
CA VAL A 75 14.57 6.34 12.90
C VAL A 75 14.01 5.35 13.92
N VAL A 76 14.80 4.96 14.93
CA VAL A 76 14.39 4.03 15.99
C VAL A 76 13.19 4.55 16.78
N TRP A 77 13.16 5.84 17.09
CA TRP A 77 12.01 6.46 17.76
C TRP A 77 10.76 6.41 16.88
N LEU A 78 10.87 6.76 15.60
CA LEU A 78 9.74 6.80 14.67
C LEU A 78 9.16 5.40 14.42
N ILE A 79 10.01 4.40 14.12
CA ILE A 79 9.56 3.02 13.92
C ILE A 79 8.97 2.41 15.19
N GLY A 80 9.47 2.80 16.37
CA GLY A 80 8.96 2.31 17.66
C GLY A 80 7.55 2.82 17.93
N ASN A 81 7.26 4.06 17.55
CA ASN A 81 5.92 4.65 17.68
C ASN A 81 4.92 4.08 16.66
N LEU A 82 5.39 3.76 15.45
CA LEU A 82 4.55 3.29 14.35
C LEU A 82 4.51 1.76 14.22
N GLU A 83 5.15 1.03 15.14
CA GLU A 83 5.29 -0.43 15.11
C GLU A 83 5.82 -0.99 13.78
N ILE A 84 6.71 -0.24 13.13
CA ILE A 84 7.26 -0.58 11.81
C ILE A 84 8.42 -1.59 11.98
N PRO A 85 8.42 -2.71 11.22
CA PRO A 85 9.49 -3.70 11.32
C PRO A 85 10.82 -3.15 10.77
N VAL A 86 11.91 -3.52 11.45
CA VAL A 86 13.29 -3.29 10.99
C VAL A 86 13.72 -4.48 10.14
N GLY A 87 14.19 -4.19 8.93
CA GLY A 87 14.80 -5.19 8.07
C GLY A 87 16.23 -5.52 8.52
N LYS A 88 16.70 -6.70 8.12
CA LYS A 88 18.09 -7.10 8.30
C LYS A 88 18.64 -7.61 6.98
N PHE A 89 19.86 -7.20 6.66
CA PHE A 89 20.58 -7.67 5.50
C PHE A 89 21.91 -8.30 5.97
N PRO A 90 22.13 -9.59 5.72
CA PRO A 90 23.37 -10.25 6.11
C PRO A 90 24.50 -9.83 5.16
N ASP A 91 25.57 -9.30 5.72
CA ASP A 91 26.81 -8.99 5.03
C ASP A 91 27.94 -9.92 5.51
N PRO A 92 28.74 -10.51 4.61
CA PRO A 92 29.82 -11.44 4.99
C PRO A 92 30.92 -10.80 5.87
N ASP A 93 31.18 -9.51 5.68
CA ASP A 93 32.28 -8.80 6.33
C ASP A 93 31.79 -8.02 7.57
N LEU A 94 30.55 -7.54 7.54
CA LEU A 94 29.99 -6.63 8.53
C LEU A 94 28.87 -7.26 9.40
N GLY A 95 28.46 -8.50 9.10
CA GLY A 95 27.38 -9.19 9.80
C GLY A 95 25.99 -8.67 9.43
N ASP A 96 25.02 -8.81 10.34
CA ASP A 96 23.63 -8.40 10.08
C ASP A 96 23.47 -6.87 10.15
N LEU A 97 23.37 -6.25 8.99
CA LEU A 97 23.13 -4.81 8.85
C LEU A 97 21.64 -4.50 8.96
N ARG A 98 21.31 -3.43 9.71
CA ARG A 98 19.93 -2.95 9.82
C ARG A 98 19.51 -2.20 8.58
N THR A 99 18.30 -2.48 8.11
CA THR A 99 17.69 -1.76 7.00
C THR A 99 16.33 -1.22 7.43
N TYR A 100 15.95 -0.09 6.86
CA TYR A 100 14.75 0.64 7.20
C TYR A 100 13.95 0.92 5.95
N ARG A 101 12.62 0.97 6.09
CA ARG A 101 11.75 1.29 4.95
C ARG A 101 12.05 2.68 4.43
N LEU A 102 11.93 2.84 3.11
CA LEU A 102 12.14 4.10 2.42
C LEU A 102 11.30 5.25 3.01
N ASP A 103 10.00 5.03 3.26
CA ASP A 103 9.08 6.03 3.80
C ASP A 103 9.50 6.57 5.17
N VAL A 104 10.06 5.70 6.03
CA VAL A 104 10.60 6.10 7.34
C VAL A 104 11.86 6.95 7.18
N LEU A 105 12.72 6.59 6.22
CA LEU A 105 13.93 7.36 5.94
C LEU A 105 13.58 8.72 5.35
N ASP A 106 12.67 8.78 4.38
CA ASP A 106 12.18 10.04 3.81
C ASP A 106 11.66 10.97 4.92
N GLU A 107 10.81 10.48 5.83
CA GLU A 107 10.27 11.29 6.93
C GLU A 107 11.35 11.83 7.89
N VAL A 108 12.33 11.00 8.24
CA VAL A 108 13.41 11.39 9.17
C VAL A 108 14.39 12.39 8.53
N PHE A 109 14.62 12.27 7.22
CA PHE A 109 15.52 13.16 6.48
C PHE A 109 14.82 14.46 6.04
N ASP A 110 13.53 14.43 5.71
CA ASP A 110 12.74 15.63 5.43
C ASP A 110 12.61 16.52 6.67
N SER A 111 12.45 15.92 7.85
CA SER A 111 12.46 16.66 9.12
C SER A 111 13.86 17.17 9.53
N ARG A 112 14.86 17.09 8.65
CA ARG A 112 16.22 17.64 8.81
C ARG A 112 16.49 18.83 7.86
N MET A 113 15.64 19.04 6.85
CA MET A 113 15.66 20.20 5.94
C MET A 113 14.71 21.30 6.43
#